data_AF-A0A6L5FEE7-F1
#
_entry.id   AF-A0A6L5FEE7-F1
#
_cell.length_a   1.000
_cell.length_b   1.000
_cell.length_c   1.000
_cell.angle_alpha   90.00
_cell.angle_beta   90.00
_cell.angle_gamma   90.00
#
_symmetry.space_group_name_H-M   'P 1'
#
loop_
_entity.id
_entity.type
_entity.pdbx_description
1 polymer ?
#
loop_
_entity_poly.entity_id
_entity_poly.type
_entity_poly.pdbx_seq_one_letter_code
_entity_poly.pdbx_strand_id
1 'polypeptide(L)'
;MVKLQKHSKLPKLHSTRDTRSRVDLVTAEIFGTKDLKADRITYHPGDTAAAHRHPDCKHFFFVLEGEGILHADDDEIKLASGDVVMLDEDEV
;
A
#
# COMPACT_ATOMS: atom_id res chain seq x y z
N MET A 1 26.37 -4.29 -5.26
CA MET A 1 25.91 -5.62 -4.82
C MET A 1 24.45 -5.79 -5.26
N VAL A 2 24.07 -6.91 -5.85
CA VAL A 2 22.69 -7.18 -6.27
C VAL A 2 22.03 -8.09 -5.23
N LYS A 3 20.84 -7.72 -4.75
CA LYS A 3 19.98 -8.57 -3.91
C LYS A 3 18.71 -8.89 -4.69
N LEU A 4 18.37 -10.17 -4.80
CA LEU A 4 17.16 -10.65 -5.46
C LEU A 4 16.30 -11.41 -4.44
N GLN A 5 15.02 -11.07 -4.36
CA GLN A 5 14.03 -11.83 -3.61
C GLN A 5 12.97 -12.35 -4.57
N LYS A 6 12.69 -13.67 -4.51
CA LYS A 6 11.60 -14.26 -5.28
C LYS A 6 10.29 -13.91 -4.60
N HIS A 7 9.28 -13.52 -5.38
CA HIS A 7 7.95 -13.17 -4.85
C HIS A 7 7.36 -14.25 -3.91
N SER A 8 7.60 -15.53 -4.21
CA SER A 8 7.14 -16.65 -3.35
C SER A 8 7.77 -16.70 -1.96
N LYS A 9 8.85 -15.96 -1.72
CA LYS A 9 9.56 -15.87 -0.44
C LYS A 9 9.28 -14.56 0.31
N LEU A 10 8.56 -13.63 -0.30
CA LEU A 10 8.20 -12.37 0.35
C LEU A 10 7.15 -12.59 1.45
N PRO A 11 7.19 -11.81 2.54
CA PRO A 11 6.17 -11.88 3.57
C PRO A 11 4.78 -11.64 3.01
N LYS A 12 3.83 -12.49 3.38
CA LYS A 12 2.42 -12.35 3.02
C LYS A 12 1.62 -12.18 4.29
N LEU A 13 0.82 -11.12 4.32
CA LEU A 13 -0.05 -10.81 5.43
C LEU A 13 -1.50 -10.87 4.95
N HIS A 14 -2.35 -11.38 5.82
CA HIS A 14 -3.79 -11.37 5.64
C HIS A 14 -4.39 -10.50 6.72
N SER A 15 -5.36 -9.67 6.34
CA SER A 15 -6.11 -8.87 7.27
C SER A 15 -6.87 -9.75 8.26
N THR A 16 -7.02 -9.26 9.50
CA THR A 16 -7.86 -9.92 10.52
C THR A 16 -9.28 -9.36 10.56
N ARG A 17 -9.59 -8.35 9.73
CA ARG A 17 -10.86 -7.61 9.74
C ARG A 17 -11.69 -7.81 8.46
N ASP A 18 -11.03 -8.08 7.35
CA ASP A 18 -11.62 -8.22 6.03
C ASP A 18 -10.81 -9.21 5.18
N THR A 19 -11.07 -9.28 3.88
CA THR A 19 -10.43 -10.26 2.98
C THR A 19 -9.14 -9.75 2.35
N ARG A 20 -8.69 -8.55 2.74
CA ARG A 20 -7.53 -7.89 2.18
C ARG A 20 -6.26 -8.70 2.43
N SER A 21 -5.39 -8.72 1.43
CA SER A 21 -4.06 -9.32 1.56
C SER A 21 -2.97 -8.33 1.15
N ARG A 22 -1.78 -8.54 1.71
CA ARG A 22 -0.60 -7.71 1.44
C ARG A 22 0.63 -8.57 1.23
N VAL A 23 1.48 -8.16 0.32
CA VAL A 23 2.83 -8.69 0.15
C VAL A 23 3.82 -7.56 0.40
N ASP A 24 4.69 -7.72 1.39
CA ASP A 24 5.73 -6.72 1.65
C ASP A 24 6.82 -6.86 0.56
N LEU A 25 7.10 -5.76 -0.16
CA LEU A 25 8.04 -5.75 -1.28
C LEU A 25 9.39 -5.17 -0.86
N VAL A 26 9.38 -4.04 -0.16
CA VAL A 26 10.57 -3.34 0.32
C VAL A 26 10.41 -3.03 1.79
N THR A 27 11.30 -3.60 2.61
CA THR A 27 11.43 -3.28 4.03
C THR A 27 12.90 -3.31 4.45
N ALA A 28 13.18 -2.83 5.66
CA ALA A 28 14.50 -2.92 6.27
C ALA A 28 14.95 -4.38 6.43
N GLU A 29 14.04 -5.29 6.75
CA GLU A 29 14.32 -6.72 6.93
C GLU A 29 14.66 -7.39 5.59
N ILE A 30 13.97 -7.02 4.51
CA ILE A 30 14.15 -7.65 3.19
C ILE A 30 15.41 -7.11 2.49
N PHE A 31 15.63 -5.79 2.51
CA PHE A 31 16.68 -5.14 1.72
C PHE A 31 17.69 -4.31 2.52
N GLY A 32 17.38 -3.95 3.77
CA GLY A 32 18.28 -3.15 4.62
C GLY A 32 18.15 -1.65 4.43
N THR A 33 17.08 -1.16 3.81
CA THR A 33 16.78 0.27 3.66
C THR A 33 15.66 0.71 4.59
N LYS A 34 15.73 1.97 5.05
CA LYS A 34 14.70 2.61 5.86
C LYS A 34 14.06 3.81 5.17
N ASP A 35 14.65 4.26 4.05
CA ASP A 35 14.23 5.45 3.31
C ASP A 35 13.00 5.17 2.44
N LEU A 36 12.70 3.89 2.17
CA LEU A 36 11.54 3.45 1.42
C LEU A 36 10.95 2.19 2.04
N LYS A 37 9.62 2.17 2.14
CA LYS A 37 8.82 0.97 2.31
C LYS A 37 7.86 0.85 1.14
N ALA A 38 7.65 -0.37 0.68
CA ALA A 38 6.69 -0.64 -0.38
C ALA A 38 6.04 -2.00 -0.15
N ASP A 39 4.77 -2.08 -0.46
CA ASP A 39 3.99 -3.30 -0.44
C ASP A 39 3.05 -3.35 -1.65
N ARG A 40 2.52 -4.54 -1.91
CA ARG A 40 1.38 -4.71 -2.82
C ARG A 40 0.20 -5.16 -1.99
N ILE A 41 -0.84 -4.35 -1.97
CA ILE A 41 -2.11 -4.66 -1.29
C ILE A 41 -3.16 -5.05 -2.32
N THR A 42 -3.95 -6.08 -2.02
CA THR A 42 -5.12 -6.46 -2.79
C THR A 42 -6.36 -6.31 -1.92
N TYR A 43 -7.23 -5.39 -2.32
CA TYR A 43 -8.58 -5.22 -1.79
C TYR A 43 -9.56 -5.99 -2.70
N HIS A 44 -10.42 -6.81 -2.11
CA HIS A 44 -11.56 -7.40 -2.80
C HIS A 44 -12.80 -6.50 -2.63
N PRO A 45 -13.86 -6.67 -3.45
CA PRO A 45 -15.07 -5.88 -3.32
C PRO A 45 -15.63 -5.90 -1.88
N GLY A 46 -15.74 -4.72 -1.27
CA GLY A 46 -16.23 -4.53 0.10
C GLY A 46 -15.14 -4.47 1.17
N ASP A 47 -13.87 -4.78 0.86
CA ASP A 47 -12.75 -4.54 1.77
C ASP A 47 -12.55 -3.04 2.00
N THR A 48 -12.07 -2.67 3.20
CA THR A 48 -11.81 -1.27 3.56
C THR A 48 -10.56 -1.16 4.41
N ALA A 49 -9.90 0.01 4.37
CA ALA A 49 -8.88 0.34 5.35
C ALA A 49 -9.50 1.20 6.45
N ALA A 50 -9.10 0.96 7.70
CA ALA A 50 -9.38 1.93 8.76
C ALA A 50 -8.64 3.24 8.44
N ALA A 51 -9.28 4.39 8.71
CA ALA A 51 -8.62 5.68 8.66
C ALA A 51 -7.37 5.68 9.55
N HIS A 52 -6.25 6.09 8.99
CA HIS A 52 -4.96 6.13 9.67
C HIS A 52 -4.05 7.13 8.96
N ARG A 53 -3.03 7.60 9.66
CA ARG A 53 -2.03 8.51 9.11
C ARG A 53 -0.63 7.95 9.14
N HIS A 54 0.22 8.49 8.27
CA HIS A 54 1.64 8.23 8.22
C HIS A 54 2.43 9.50 8.60
N PRO A 55 2.83 9.65 9.88
CA PRO A 55 3.70 10.74 10.29
C PRO A 55 5.07 10.60 9.61
N ASP A 56 5.62 11.73 9.18
CA ASP A 56 6.97 11.83 8.59
C ASP A 56 7.16 10.99 7.31
N CYS A 57 6.09 10.61 6.61
CA CYS A 57 6.15 9.79 5.41
C CYS A 57 5.04 10.11 4.42
N LYS A 58 5.41 10.65 3.25
CA LYS A 58 4.52 10.72 2.08
C LYS A 58 4.15 9.32 1.62
N HIS A 59 2.94 9.14 1.09
CA HIS A 59 2.44 7.85 0.62
C HIS A 59 2.09 7.93 -0.86
N PHE A 60 2.46 6.90 -1.63
CA PHE A 60 2.13 6.80 -3.03
C PHE A 60 1.36 5.51 -3.29
N PHE A 61 0.27 5.62 -4.04
CA PHE A 61 -0.38 4.45 -4.63
C PHE A 61 -0.21 4.47 -6.14
N PHE A 62 0.05 3.30 -6.70
CA PHE A 62 -0.12 3.05 -8.13
C PHE A 62 -1.13 1.92 -8.29
N VAL A 63 -2.27 2.22 -8.89
CA VAL A 63 -3.36 1.26 -9.03
C VAL A 63 -3.06 0.31 -10.17
N LEU A 64 -2.59 -0.89 -9.84
CA LEU A 64 -2.21 -1.89 -10.84
C LEU A 64 -3.44 -2.36 -11.65
N GLU A 65 -4.52 -2.72 -10.97
CA GLU A 65 -5.74 -3.26 -11.58
C GLU A 65 -6.96 -2.89 -10.73
N GLY A 66 -8.14 -2.88 -11.35
CA GLY A 66 -9.42 -2.60 -10.68
C GLY A 66 -9.76 -1.11 -10.53
N GLU A 67 -10.71 -0.83 -9.65
CA GLU A 67 -11.14 0.51 -9.27
C GLU A 67 -11.49 0.53 -7.77
N GLY A 68 -11.49 1.73 -7.19
CA GLY A 68 -11.79 1.92 -5.77
C GLY A 68 -12.04 3.38 -5.43
N ILE A 69 -12.25 3.65 -4.14
CA ILE A 69 -12.43 4.99 -3.61
C ILE A 69 -11.31 5.24 -2.60
N LEU A 70 -10.57 6.33 -2.79
CA LEU A 70 -9.67 6.88 -1.78
C LEU A 70 -10.42 7.98 -1.03
N HIS A 71 -10.46 7.85 0.29
CA HIS A 71 -10.80 8.95 1.17
C HIS A 71 -9.51 9.51 1.71
N ALA A 72 -9.31 10.82 1.55
CA ALA A 72 -8.17 11.54 2.09
C ALA A 72 -8.65 12.91 2.56
N ASP A 73 -8.49 13.21 3.83
CA ASP A 73 -9.04 14.40 4.49
C ASP A 73 -10.56 14.54 4.25
N ASP A 74 -10.98 15.62 3.57
CA ASP A 74 -12.39 15.89 3.21
C ASP A 74 -12.72 15.46 1.76
N ASP A 75 -11.75 14.90 1.03
CA ASP A 75 -11.91 14.51 -0.36
C ASP A 75 -12.25 13.03 -0.53
N GLU A 76 -13.11 12.76 -1.52
CA GLU A 76 -13.42 11.42 -2.00
C GLU A 76 -13.01 11.31 -3.47
N ILE A 77 -12.03 10.47 -3.76
CA ILE A 77 -11.40 10.38 -5.06
C ILE A 77 -11.62 8.97 -5.62
N LYS A 78 -12.32 8.89 -6.76
CA LYS A 78 -12.42 7.63 -7.50
C LYS A 78 -11.08 7.32 -8.17
N LEU A 79 -10.56 6.12 -7.92
CA LEU A 79 -9.35 5.60 -8.53
C LEU A 79 -9.66 4.50 -9.53
N ALA A 80 -8.87 4.41 -10.59
CA ALA A 80 -8.90 3.35 -11.59
C ALA A 80 -7.48 2.85 -11.93
N SER A 81 -7.40 1.68 -12.58
CA SER A 81 -6.13 1.12 -13.05
C SER A 81 -5.33 2.13 -13.88
N GLY A 82 -4.06 2.29 -13.53
CA GLY A 82 -3.14 3.25 -14.13
C GLY A 82 -3.01 4.57 -13.37
N ASP A 83 -3.93 4.86 -12.44
CA ASP A 83 -3.83 6.08 -11.63
C ASP A 83 -2.64 6.00 -10.65
N VAL A 84 -1.97 7.15 -10.50
CA VAL A 84 -0.95 7.38 -9.48
C VAL A 84 -1.45 8.51 -8.59
N VAL A 85 -1.47 8.28 -7.29
CA VAL A 85 -1.81 9.31 -6.30
C VAL A 85 -0.66 9.44 -5.31
N MET A 86 -0.45 10.67 -4.84
CA MET A 86 0.45 11.00 -3.74
C MET A 86 -0.38 11.64 -2.64
N LEU A 87 -0.20 11.14 -1.43
CA LEU A 87 -0.66 11.73 -0.19
C LEU A 87 0.57 12.34 0.49
N ASP A 88 0.44 13.56 1.00
CA ASP A 88 1.46 14.18 1.81
C ASP A 88 1.56 13.52 3.21
N GLU A 89 2.45 14.05 4.04
CA GLU A 89 2.63 13.58 5.41
C GLU A 89 1.38 13.86 6.26
N ASP A 90 1.14 13.02 7.27
CA ASP A 90 0.05 13.17 8.25
C ASP A 90 -1.41 13.12 7.71
N GLU A 91 -1.63 12.82 6.42
CA GLU A 91 -2.97 12.65 5.84
C GLU A 91 -3.76 11.48 6.49
N VAL A 92 -5.10 11.63 6.58
CA VAL A 92 -6.05 10.66 7.19
C VAL A 92 -7.09 10.19 6.20
#